data_AF-A0A4R2J4E2-F1
#
_entry.id   AF-A0A4R2J4E2-F1
#
_cell.length_a   1.000
_cell.length_b   1.000
_cell.length_c   1.000
_cell.angle_alpha   90.00
_cell.angle_beta   90.00
_cell.angle_gamma   90.00
#
_symmetry.space_group_name_H-M   'P 1'
#
loop_
_entity.id
_entity.type
_entity.pdbx_description
1 polymer ?
#
loop_
_entity_poly.entity_id
_entity_poly.type
_entity_poly.pdbx_seq_one_letter_code
_entity_poly.pdbx_strand_id
1 'polypeptide(L)'
;MDIEPGGVSTAGEDLYQTANTANDHTKSLFTSSDTAAGDNPGWASAGALTGVKSAWQEQFGKLIQQTVAAADALKDSAGQIAGSDQEAKYRLTLAMHDLTGK
;
A
#
# COMPACT_ATOMS: atom_id res chain seq x y z
N MET A 1 0.80 13.50 19.83
CA MET A 1 0.41 13.41 18.41
C MET A 1 -0.37 12.11 18.32
N ASP A 2 -1.70 12.19 18.42
CA ASP A 2 -2.56 11.01 18.36
C ASP A 2 -2.57 10.49 16.92
N ILE A 3 -1.93 9.35 16.71
CA ILE A 3 -2.14 8.58 15.49
C ILE A 3 -3.40 7.76 15.74
N GLU A 4 -4.52 8.16 15.16
CA GLU A 4 -5.75 7.36 15.22
C GLU A 4 -5.53 6.05 14.46
N PRO A 5 -5.51 4.88 15.15
CA PRO A 5 -5.21 3.60 14.52
C PRO A 5 -6.21 3.23 13.42
N GLY A 6 -7.46 3.71 13.55
CA GLY A 6 -8.50 3.56 12.52
C GLY A 6 -8.18 4.31 11.24
N GLY A 7 -7.69 5.56 11.32
CA GLY A 7 -7.33 6.36 10.15
C GLY A 7 -6.15 5.76 9.38
N VAL A 8 -5.19 5.15 10.07
CA VAL A 8 -4.05 4.46 9.45
C VAL A 8 -4.49 3.19 8.72
N SER A 9 -5.41 2.41 9.30
CA SER A 9 -5.96 1.22 8.65
C SER A 9 -6.73 1.57 7.37
N THR A 10 -7.57 2.62 7.41
CA THR A 10 -8.31 3.10 6.23
C THR A 10 -7.37 3.56 5.12
N ALA A 11 -6.32 4.32 5.47
CA ALA A 11 -5.33 4.77 4.49
C ALA A 11 -4.58 3.60 3.81
N GLY A 12 -4.32 2.52 4.55
CA GLY A 12 -3.75 1.30 3.98
C GLY A 12 -4.67 0.61 2.97
N GLU A 13 -5.96 0.53 3.29
CA GLU A 13 -7.00 -0.04 2.40
C GLU A 13 -7.15 0.79 1.12
N ASP A 14 -7.18 2.12 1.22
CA ASP A 14 -7.29 3.05 0.09
C ASP A 14 -6.07 2.95 -0.84
N LEU A 15 -4.87 2.82 -0.27
CA LEU A 15 -3.64 2.60 -1.02
C LEU A 15 -3.68 1.27 -1.78
N TYR A 16 -4.19 0.21 -1.16
CA TYR A 16 -4.36 -1.09 -1.80
C TYR A 16 -5.37 -1.03 -2.96
N GLN A 17 -6.51 -0.37 -2.78
CA GLN A 17 -7.51 -0.21 -3.84
C GLN A 17 -7.00 0.65 -5.00
N THR A 18 -6.27 1.73 -4.71
CA THR A 18 -5.66 2.60 -5.73
C THR A 18 -4.61 1.83 -6.54
N ALA A 19 -3.78 1.05 -5.85
CA ALA A 19 -2.79 0.17 -6.47
C ALA A 19 -3.42 -0.87 -7.41
N ASN A 20 -4.50 -1.53 -6.98
CA ASN A 20 -5.22 -2.48 -7.82
C ASN A 20 -5.89 -1.81 -9.03
N THR A 21 -6.53 -0.66 -8.84
CA THR A 21 -7.15 0.10 -9.93
C THR A 21 -6.11 0.52 -10.96
N ALA A 22 -4.94 1.02 -10.51
CA ALA A 22 -3.84 1.36 -11.40
C ALA A 22 -3.31 0.13 -12.16
N ASN A 23 -3.20 -1.02 -11.51
CA ASN A 23 -2.80 -2.27 -12.14
C ASN A 23 -3.78 -2.69 -13.26
N ASP A 24 -5.08 -2.60 -13.02
CA ASP A 24 -6.10 -2.99 -14.00
C ASP A 24 -6.17 -2.03 -15.19
N HIS A 25 -6.06 -0.72 -14.95
CA HIS A 25 -5.91 0.26 -16.03
C HIS A 25 -4.66 0.01 -16.86
N THR A 26 -3.55 -0.32 -16.20
CA THR A 26 -2.27 -0.60 -16.87
C THR A 26 -2.37 -1.86 -17.72
N LYS A 27 -3.00 -2.94 -17.22
CA LYS A 27 -3.30 -4.14 -18.01
C LYS A 27 -4.17 -3.82 -19.23
N SER A 28 -5.21 -2.99 -19.06
CA SER A 28 -6.09 -2.58 -20.16
C SER A 28 -5.31 -1.84 -21.26
N LEU A 29 -4.43 -0.90 -20.88
CA LEU A 29 -3.57 -0.19 -21.82
C LEU A 29 -2.61 -1.12 -22.57
N PHE A 30 -2.10 -2.16 -21.92
CA PHE A 30 -1.26 -3.16 -22.58
C PHE A 30 -2.03 -4.06 -23.52
N THR A 31 -3.24 -4.48 -23.16
CA THR A 31 -4.10 -5.23 -24.07
C THR A 31 -4.39 -4.42 -25.32
N SER A 32 -4.67 -3.11 -25.17
CA SER A 32 -4.85 -2.21 -26.32
C SER A 32 -3.59 -2.06 -27.16
N SER A 33 -2.41 -2.02 -26.53
CA SER A 33 -1.12 -1.94 -27.22
C SER A 33 -0.78 -3.22 -27.99
N ASP A 34 -1.10 -4.40 -27.42
CA ASP A 34 -0.93 -5.69 -28.10
C ASP A 34 -1.87 -5.81 -29.30
N THR A 35 -3.14 -5.38 -29.17
CA THR A 35 -4.07 -5.34 -30.31
C THR A 35 -3.54 -4.41 -31.41
N ALA A 36 -3.07 -3.21 -31.06
CA ALA A 36 -2.52 -2.28 -32.04
C ALA A 36 -1.27 -2.83 -32.76
N ALA A 37 -0.38 -3.50 -32.03
CA ALA A 37 0.82 -4.14 -32.59
C ALA A 37 0.48 -5.37 -33.44
N GLY A 38 -0.51 -6.17 -33.02
CA GLY A 38 -0.98 -7.36 -33.73
C GLY A 38 -1.71 -7.04 -35.03
N ASP A 39 -2.52 -5.97 -35.03
CA ASP A 39 -3.23 -5.48 -36.23
C ASP A 39 -2.28 -4.78 -37.22
N ASN A 40 -1.07 -4.41 -36.79
CA ASN A 40 -0.08 -3.71 -37.62
C ASN A 40 1.33 -4.31 -37.51
N PRO A 41 1.53 -5.57 -37.96
CA PRO A 41 2.78 -6.31 -37.77
C PRO A 41 4.00 -5.71 -38.50
N GLY A 42 3.79 -4.73 -39.39
CA GLY A 42 4.86 -3.99 -40.07
C GLY A 42 5.41 -2.80 -39.29
N TRP A 43 4.85 -2.46 -38.14
CA TRP A 43 5.30 -1.31 -37.35
C TRP A 43 6.61 -1.63 -36.63
N ALA A 44 7.66 -0.85 -36.92
CA ALA A 44 8.94 -0.94 -36.22
C ALA A 44 8.82 -0.75 -34.69
N SER A 45 7.73 -0.10 -34.24
CA SER A 45 7.42 0.13 -32.84
C SER A 45 6.81 -1.07 -32.12
N ALA A 46 6.38 -2.13 -32.82
CA ALA A 46 5.73 -3.30 -32.20
C ALA A 46 6.61 -3.95 -31.12
N GLY A 47 7.89 -4.18 -31.40
CA GLY A 47 8.83 -4.71 -30.41
C GLY A 47 9.11 -3.75 -29.24
N ALA A 48 9.11 -2.44 -29.51
CA ALA A 48 9.29 -1.42 -28.48
C ALA A 48 8.06 -1.36 -27.54
N LEU A 49 6.85 -1.51 -28.08
CA LEU A 49 5.61 -1.59 -27.30
C LEU A 49 5.62 -2.81 -26.36
N THR A 50 6.08 -3.96 -26.83
CA THR A 50 6.24 -5.17 -25.98
C THR A 50 7.28 -4.96 -24.88
N GLY A 51 8.42 -4.31 -25.19
CA GLY A 51 9.45 -4.01 -24.20
C GLY A 51 8.98 -3.03 -23.11
N VAL A 52 8.28 -1.96 -23.51
CA VAL A 52 7.71 -0.97 -22.58
C VAL A 52 6.64 -1.61 -21.70
N LYS A 53 5.81 -2.50 -22.25
CA LYS A 53 4.83 -3.29 -21.49
C LYS A 53 5.51 -4.09 -20.37
N SER A 54 6.54 -4.86 -20.71
CA SER A 54 7.23 -5.71 -19.73
C SER A 54 7.88 -4.88 -18.61
N ALA A 55 8.55 -3.77 -18.99
CA ALA A 55 9.19 -2.88 -18.02
C ALA A 55 8.17 -2.21 -17.07
N TRP A 56 7.03 -1.78 -17.60
CA TRP A 56 5.98 -1.18 -16.78
C TRP A 56 5.32 -2.21 -15.87
N GLN A 57 5.03 -3.43 -16.34
CA GLN A 57 4.49 -4.49 -15.48
C GLN A 57 5.41 -4.78 -14.29
N GLU A 58 6.72 -4.87 -14.54
CA GLU A 58 7.71 -5.07 -13.47
C GLU A 58 7.69 -3.89 -12.48
N GLN A 59 7.70 -2.65 -12.98
CA GLN A 59 7.79 -1.47 -12.13
C GLN A 59 6.51 -1.25 -11.31
N PHE A 60 5.33 -1.48 -11.88
CA PHE A 60 4.08 -1.45 -11.13
C PHE A 60 4.02 -2.56 -10.08
N GLY A 61 4.46 -3.78 -10.41
CA GLY A 61 4.57 -4.86 -9.43
C GLY A 61 5.42 -4.46 -8.22
N LYS A 62 6.59 -3.84 -8.45
CA LYS A 62 7.46 -3.31 -7.39
C LYS A 62 6.77 -2.21 -6.58
N LEU A 63 6.10 -1.26 -7.24
CA LEU A 63 5.43 -0.16 -6.56
C LEU A 63 4.32 -0.68 -5.65
N ILE A 64 3.49 -1.61 -6.12
CA ILE A 64 2.44 -2.24 -5.33
C ILE A 64 3.03 -2.94 -4.11
N GLN A 65 4.11 -3.72 -4.28
CA GLN A 65 4.79 -4.39 -3.17
C GLN A 65 5.33 -3.39 -2.13
N GLN A 66 5.95 -2.30 -2.59
CA GLN A 66 6.44 -1.23 -1.70
C GLN A 66 5.30 -0.55 -0.95
N THR A 67 4.18 -0.28 -1.62
CA THR A 67 2.99 0.30 -1.01
C THR A 67 2.38 -0.63 0.03
N VAL A 68 2.27 -1.93 -0.26
CA VAL A 68 1.79 -2.93 0.72
C VAL A 68 2.72 -3.01 1.92
N ALA A 69 4.04 -3.08 1.70
CA ALA A 69 5.01 -3.12 2.80
C ALA A 69 4.95 -1.85 3.67
N ALA A 70 4.74 -0.68 3.08
CA ALA A 70 4.55 0.56 3.82
C ALA A 70 3.24 0.56 4.62
N ALA A 71 2.15 0.03 4.05
CA ALA A 71 0.88 -0.11 4.76
C ALA A 71 0.98 -1.08 5.95
N ASP A 72 1.68 -2.21 5.78
CA ASP A 72 1.94 -3.16 6.87
C ASP A 72 2.78 -2.52 7.98
N ALA A 73 3.85 -1.79 7.62
CA ALA A 73 4.68 -1.09 8.60
C ALA A 73 3.90 0.00 9.37
N LEU A 74 2.97 0.68 8.69
CA LEU A 74 2.08 1.66 9.30
C LEU A 74 1.11 0.98 10.29
N LYS A 75 0.52 -0.16 9.90
CA LYS A 75 -0.36 -0.95 10.75
C LYS A 75 0.37 -1.48 12.00
N ASP A 76 1.58 -2.01 11.83
CA ASP A 76 2.40 -2.49 12.94
C ASP A 76 2.76 -1.35 13.90
N SER A 77 3.12 -0.19 13.37
CA SER A 77 3.42 1.00 14.17
C SER A 77 2.19 1.48 14.95
N ALA A 78 1.01 1.48 14.33
CA ALA A 78 -0.24 1.82 15.01
C ALA A 78 -0.59 0.82 16.12
N GLY A 79 -0.37 -0.48 15.90
CA GLY A 79 -0.54 -1.51 16.92
C GLY A 79 0.41 -1.34 18.11
N GLN A 80 1.67 -0.99 17.85
CA GLN A 80 2.66 -0.70 18.90
C GLN A 80 2.29 0.54 19.72
N ILE A 81 1.80 1.61 19.08
CA ILE A 81 1.35 2.82 19.77
C ILE A 81 0.14 2.51 20.65
N ALA A 82 -0.87 1.81 20.13
CA ALA A 82 -2.04 1.42 20.91
C ALA A 82 -1.66 0.55 22.13
N GLY A 83 -0.73 -0.40 21.95
CA GLY A 83 -0.20 -1.21 23.05
C GLY A 83 0.56 -0.37 24.08
N SER A 84 1.40 0.57 23.62
CA SER A 84 2.14 1.48 24.49
C SER A 84 1.22 2.41 25.29
N ASP A 85 0.15 2.91 24.67
CA ASP A 85 -0.85 3.75 25.33
C ASP A 85 -1.65 2.96 26.38
N GLN A 86 -1.98 1.71 26.08
CA GLN A 86 -2.67 0.83 27.03
C GLN A 86 -1.78 0.49 28.22
N GLU A 87 -0.50 0.23 28.00
CA GLU A 87 0.50 0.02 29.05
C GLU A 87 0.73 1.31 29.87
N ALA A 88 0.80 2.47 29.21
CA ALA A 88 0.95 3.76 29.89
C ALA A 88 -0.27 4.06 30.78
N LYS A 89 -1.49 3.81 30.29
CA LYS A 89 -2.72 3.91 31.09
C LYS A 89 -2.69 2.96 32.28
N TYR A 90 -2.30 1.70 32.08
CA TYR A 90 -2.20 0.71 33.15
C TYR A 90 -1.21 1.14 34.23
N ARG A 91 0.00 1.56 33.85
CA ARG A 91 1.02 2.08 34.79
C ARG A 91 0.57 3.34 35.50
N LEU A 92 -0.11 4.25 34.82
CA LEU A 92 -0.65 5.46 35.42
C LEU A 92 -1.73 5.13 36.45
N THR A 93 -2.63 4.18 36.15
CA THR A 93 -3.65 3.70 37.09
C THR A 93 -3.01 3.05 38.32
N LEU A 94 -1.99 2.21 38.14
CA LEU A 94 -1.24 1.62 39.25
C LEU A 94 -0.55 2.69 40.11
N ALA A 95 0.15 3.64 39.49
CA ALA A 95 0.81 4.72 40.22
C ALA A 95 -0.18 5.59 41.00
N MET A 96 -1.35 5.89 40.42
CA MET A 96 -2.42 6.60 41.12
C MET A 96 -3.01 5.78 42.27
N HIS A 97 -3.17 4.47 42.12
CA HIS A 97 -3.62 3.58 43.18
C HIS A 97 -2.63 3.59 44.36
N ASP A 98 -1.33 3.43 44.08
CA ASP A 98 -0.26 3.47 45.08
C ASP A 98 -0.16 4.85 45.79
N LEU A 99 -0.39 5.94 45.06
CA LEU A 99 -0.36 7.31 45.61
C LEU A 99 -1.61 7.67 46.43
N THR A 100 -2.77 7.08 46.10
CA THR A 100 -4.05 7.42 46.77
C THR A 100 -4.42 6.46 47.89
N GLY A 101 -3.68 5.37 48.09
CA GLY A 101 -3.69 4.58 49.32
C GLY A 101 -5.03 3.95 49.68
N LYS A 102 -5.73 3.38 48.70
CA LYS A 102 -6.67 2.27 48.96
C LYS A 102 -6.06 0.96 48.49
#